data_AF-A0A8J8EWM4-F1
#
_entry.id   AF-A0A8J8EWM4-F1
#
_cell.length_a   1.000
_cell.length_b   1.000
_cell.length_c   1.000
_cell.angle_alpha   90.00
_cell.angle_beta   90.00
_cell.angle_gamma   90.00
#
_symmetry.space_group_name_H-M   'P 1'
#
loop_
_entity.id
_entity.type
_entity.pdbx_description
1 polymer ?
#
loop_
_entity_poly.entity_id
_entity_poly.type
_entity_poly.pdbx_seq_one_letter_code
_entity_poly.pdbx_strand_id
1 'polypeptide(L)'
;MKVDRERLFYISTFIPLLTVPWLGTTWLIFTLVGVAYKFRERAWVFYERHGGNFKAYLLVGMASAYLTEVLAIIDNLKRPPGGRALFNPNPLTDLYLAFAYYLPFVLYWGLAVRRYNYSWKEVFLIGGATGILMEQMGAVFLTFNPIVWLYVLLVYGSYKAIPVLVAERCLEGRDRKELKVWKKLVLGALIGFLAFISAGGLLWVFQRAAGL
;
A
#
# COMPACT_ATOMS: atom_id res chain seq x y z
N MET A 1 -26.95 -8.75 -20.43
CA MET A 1 -26.25 -7.46 -20.27
C MET A 1 -24.81 -7.74 -19.86
N LYS A 2 -23.81 -7.46 -20.69
CA LYS A 2 -22.39 -7.65 -20.31
C LYS A 2 -22.04 -6.56 -19.29
N VAL A 3 -21.69 -6.97 -18.08
CA VAL A 3 -21.28 -6.03 -17.03
C VAL A 3 -19.85 -5.58 -17.32
N ASP A 4 -19.66 -4.28 -17.48
CA ASP A 4 -18.36 -3.66 -17.67
C ASP A 4 -17.57 -3.71 -16.35
N ARG A 5 -16.56 -4.60 -16.32
CA ARG A 5 -15.72 -4.84 -15.14
C ARG A 5 -14.90 -3.61 -14.74
N GLU A 6 -14.50 -2.77 -15.69
CA GLU A 6 -13.75 -1.55 -15.39
C GLU A 6 -14.65 -0.51 -14.75
N ARG A 7 -15.86 -0.35 -15.28
CA ARG A 7 -16.86 0.54 -14.69
C ARG A 7 -17.23 0.09 -13.28
N LEU A 8 -17.39 -1.21 -13.05
CA LEU A 8 -17.63 -1.75 -11.70
C LEU A 8 -16.49 -1.46 -10.73
N PHE A 9 -15.24 -1.71 -11.15
CA PHE A 9 -14.07 -1.39 -10.31
C PHE A 9 -14.02 0.10 -9.99
N TYR A 10 -14.19 0.96 -10.99
CA TYR A 10 -14.18 2.39 -10.78
C TYR A 10 -15.27 2.80 -9.78
N ILE A 11 -16.52 2.34 -9.96
CA ILE A 11 -17.61 2.64 -9.02
C ILE A 11 -17.28 2.12 -7.61
N SER A 12 -16.72 0.92 -7.48
CA SER A 12 -16.43 0.34 -6.17
C SER A 12 -15.37 1.13 -5.39
N THR A 13 -14.44 1.81 -6.07
CA THR A 13 -13.46 2.68 -5.40
C THR A 13 -14.09 3.90 -4.71
N PHE A 14 -15.32 4.30 -5.04
CA PHE A 14 -16.01 5.40 -4.36
C PHE A 14 -16.89 4.95 -3.20
N ILE A 15 -17.06 3.63 -2.98
CA ILE A 15 -17.78 3.09 -1.82
C ILE A 15 -17.22 3.68 -0.51
N PRO A 16 -15.90 3.72 -0.27
CA PRO A 16 -15.34 4.27 0.97
C PRO A 16 -15.85 5.66 1.35
N LEU A 17 -16.09 6.55 0.36
CA LEU A 17 -16.62 7.90 0.62
C LEU A 17 -18.00 7.89 1.29
N LEU A 18 -18.83 6.91 0.93
CA LEU A 18 -20.17 6.76 1.48
C LEU A 18 -20.16 6.14 2.88
N THR A 19 -19.08 5.45 3.25
CA THR A 19 -19.05 4.57 4.41
C THR A 19 -18.00 4.98 5.46
N VAL A 20 -17.35 6.15 5.28
CA VAL A 20 -16.43 6.76 6.26
C VAL A 20 -16.97 6.80 7.69
N PRO A 21 -18.25 7.15 7.95
CA PRO A 21 -18.77 7.24 9.32
C PRO A 21 -18.68 5.92 10.10
N TRP A 22 -18.73 4.78 9.41
CA TRP A 22 -18.75 3.45 10.04
C TRP A 22 -17.40 2.75 10.02
N LEU A 23 -16.64 2.91 8.92
CA LEU A 23 -15.42 2.13 8.68
C LEU A 23 -14.14 2.96 8.78
N GLY A 24 -14.26 4.27 9.03
CA GLY A 24 -13.13 5.16 9.19
C GLY A 24 -12.65 5.76 7.87
N THR A 25 -11.59 6.53 7.97
CA THR A 25 -10.94 7.29 6.90
C THR A 25 -9.79 6.52 6.25
N THR A 26 -9.18 5.53 6.92
CA THR A 26 -7.99 4.80 6.43
C THR A 26 -8.21 4.18 5.05
N TRP A 27 -9.36 3.54 4.84
CA TRP A 27 -9.69 2.93 3.55
C TRP A 27 -10.03 3.91 2.42
N LEU A 28 -10.05 5.23 2.66
CA LEU A 28 -10.11 6.23 1.58
C LEU A 28 -8.92 6.12 0.62
N ILE A 29 -7.82 5.48 1.05
CA ILE A 29 -6.72 5.11 0.15
C ILE A 29 -7.20 4.26 -1.04
N PHE A 30 -8.26 3.46 -0.88
CA PHE A 30 -8.85 2.71 -1.99
C PHE A 30 -9.57 3.61 -2.99
N THR A 31 -10.20 4.69 -2.54
CA THR A 31 -10.71 5.74 -3.44
C THR A 31 -9.59 6.39 -4.22
N LEU A 32 -8.43 6.58 -3.60
CA LEU A 32 -7.27 7.16 -4.28
C LEU A 32 -6.69 6.24 -5.35
N VAL A 33 -6.82 4.91 -5.23
CA VAL A 33 -6.52 4.00 -6.35
C VAL A 33 -7.44 4.27 -7.54
N GLY A 34 -8.74 4.48 -7.31
CA GLY A 34 -9.70 4.82 -8.36
C GLY A 34 -9.40 6.15 -9.05
N VAL A 35 -9.04 7.16 -8.25
CA VAL A 35 -8.59 8.47 -8.74
C VAL A 35 -7.30 8.31 -9.56
N ALA A 36 -6.29 7.62 -9.02
CA ALA A 36 -5.05 7.34 -9.72
C ALA A 36 -5.29 6.58 -11.03
N TYR A 37 -6.17 5.56 -11.02
CA TYR A 37 -6.58 4.81 -12.21
C TYR A 37 -7.20 5.70 -13.28
N LYS A 38 -8.12 6.60 -12.89
CA LYS A 38 -8.79 7.52 -13.82
C LYS A 38 -7.85 8.56 -14.41
N PHE A 39 -6.93 9.09 -13.60
CA PHE A 39 -6.01 10.15 -14.01
C PHE A 39 -4.62 9.63 -14.41
N ARG A 40 -4.46 8.31 -14.58
CA ARG A 40 -3.17 7.67 -14.85
C ARG A 40 -2.47 8.24 -16.07
N GLU A 41 -3.19 8.53 -17.15
CA GLU A 41 -2.64 9.13 -18.37
C GLU A 41 -1.96 10.49 -18.09
N ARG A 42 -2.59 11.33 -17.26
CA ARG A 42 -2.00 12.62 -16.86
C ARG A 42 -0.83 12.43 -15.90
N ALA A 43 -0.97 11.48 -14.96
CA ALA A 43 0.09 11.13 -14.03
C ALA A 43 1.33 10.60 -14.77
N TRP A 44 1.14 9.83 -15.85
CA TRP A 44 2.20 9.30 -16.69
C TRP A 44 2.97 10.41 -17.40
N VAL A 45 2.29 11.37 -18.03
CA VAL A 45 2.96 12.52 -18.65
C VAL A 45 3.82 13.28 -17.63
N PHE A 46 3.31 13.45 -16.40
CA PHE A 46 4.08 14.08 -15.34
C PHE A 46 5.28 13.23 -14.91
N TYR A 47 5.08 11.92 -14.72
CA TYR A 47 6.12 10.99 -14.29
C TYR A 47 7.24 10.82 -15.34
N GLU A 48 6.86 10.77 -16.62
CA GLU A 48 7.78 10.70 -17.76
C GLU A 48 8.63 11.96 -17.90
N ARG A 49 8.04 13.16 -17.70
CA ARG A 49 8.79 14.43 -17.66
C ARG A 49 9.89 14.45 -16.59
N HIS A 50 9.71 13.70 -15.50
CA HIS A 50 10.71 13.55 -14.44
C HIS A 50 11.65 12.34 -14.67
N GLY A 51 11.72 11.86 -15.92
CA GLY A 51 12.67 10.85 -16.37
C GLY A 51 12.27 9.42 -16.07
N GLY A 52 11.00 9.16 -15.72
CA GLY A 52 10.51 7.81 -15.45
C GLY A 52 11.34 7.06 -14.39
N ASN A 53 11.98 7.81 -13.51
CA ASN A 53 13.10 7.33 -12.72
C ASN A 53 12.61 6.63 -11.45
N PHE A 54 13.45 5.76 -10.90
CA PHE A 54 13.09 5.01 -9.70
C PHE A 54 12.81 5.92 -8.49
N LYS A 55 13.41 7.11 -8.43
CA LYS A 55 13.17 8.07 -7.34
C LYS A 55 11.73 8.56 -7.33
N ALA A 56 11.14 8.81 -8.51
CA ALA A 56 9.75 9.19 -8.63
C ALA A 56 8.81 8.06 -8.17
N TYR A 57 9.12 6.80 -8.50
CA TYR A 57 8.39 5.64 -7.96
C TYR A 57 8.44 5.62 -6.43
N LEU A 58 9.64 5.78 -5.85
CA LEU A 58 9.81 5.79 -4.40
C LEU A 58 9.06 6.96 -3.75
N LEU A 59 9.09 8.14 -4.36
CA LEU A 59 8.39 9.32 -3.87
C LEU A 59 6.87 9.09 -3.85
N VAL A 60 6.29 8.60 -4.95
CA VAL A 60 4.86 8.28 -5.03
C VAL A 60 4.49 7.17 -4.03
N GLY A 61 5.34 6.14 -3.92
CA GLY A 61 5.14 5.05 -2.97
C GLY A 61 5.14 5.54 -1.53
N MET A 62 6.15 6.31 -1.13
CA MET A 62 6.22 6.89 0.20
C MET A 62 5.07 7.86 0.45
N ALA A 63 4.70 8.71 -0.51
CA ALA A 63 3.57 9.63 -0.36
C ALA A 63 2.25 8.87 -0.11
N SER A 64 2.00 7.79 -0.86
CA SER A 64 0.81 6.96 -0.65
C SER A 64 0.82 6.22 0.69
N ALA A 65 1.99 5.76 1.14
CA ALA A 65 2.16 5.10 2.42
C ALA A 65 1.94 6.08 3.59
N TYR A 66 2.54 7.27 3.53
CA TYR A 66 2.33 8.33 4.51
C TYR A 66 0.88 8.78 4.58
N LEU A 67 0.23 8.90 3.43
CA LEU A 67 -1.20 9.23 3.41
C LEU A 67 -2.04 8.15 4.09
N THR A 68 -1.69 6.87 3.91
CA THR A 68 -2.33 5.76 4.63
C THR A 68 -2.15 5.93 6.14
N GLU A 69 -0.95 6.28 6.59
CA GLU A 69 -0.68 6.52 8.02
C GLU A 69 -1.44 7.72 8.57
N VAL A 70 -1.46 8.85 7.86
CA VAL A 70 -2.22 10.04 8.27
C VAL A 70 -3.71 9.69 8.47
N LEU A 71 -4.29 8.91 7.55
CA LEU A 71 -5.67 8.47 7.67
C LEU A 71 -5.86 7.49 8.86
N ALA A 72 -4.90 6.59 9.09
CA ALA A 72 -4.91 5.69 10.25
C ALA A 72 -4.81 6.44 11.58
N ILE A 73 -3.97 7.48 11.66
CA ILE A 73 -3.86 8.38 12.81
C ILE A 73 -5.19 9.10 13.05
N ILE A 74 -5.80 9.67 12.00
CA ILE A 74 -7.11 10.36 12.11
C ILE A 74 -8.17 9.42 12.69
N ASP A 75 -8.19 8.15 12.27
CA ASP A 75 -9.13 7.16 12.80
C ASP A 75 -8.83 6.77 14.25
N ASN A 76 -7.55 6.63 14.61
CA ASN A 76 -7.16 6.23 15.95
C ASN A 76 -7.28 7.37 16.97
N LEU A 77 -7.15 8.63 16.57
CA LEU A 77 -7.32 9.77 17.48
C LEU A 77 -8.75 9.88 18.05
N LYS A 78 -9.74 9.30 17.34
CA LYS A 78 -11.13 9.19 17.81
C LYS A 78 -11.30 8.15 18.92
N ARG A 79 -10.31 7.28 19.13
CA ARG A 79 -10.32 6.22 20.14
C ARG A 79 -9.66 6.68 21.44
N PRO A 80 -10.06 6.12 22.59
CA PRO A 80 -9.36 6.35 23.85
C PRO A 80 -7.89 5.88 23.75
N PRO A 81 -6.95 6.49 24.50
CA PRO A 81 -5.51 6.24 24.35
C PRO A 81 -5.10 4.75 24.36
N GLY A 82 -5.69 3.94 25.26
CA GLY A 82 -5.39 2.50 25.36
C GLY A 82 -5.96 1.62 24.23
N GLY A 83 -6.82 2.17 23.37
CA GLY A 83 -7.42 1.46 22.22
C GLY A 83 -6.87 1.91 20.86
N ARG A 84 -5.80 2.71 20.86
CA ARG A 84 -5.16 3.19 19.63
C ARG A 84 -4.18 2.14 19.11
N ALA A 85 -4.39 1.71 17.88
CA ALA A 85 -3.48 0.83 17.14
C ALA A 85 -2.52 1.69 16.32
N LEU A 86 -1.62 2.40 17.02
CA LEU A 86 -0.55 3.24 16.45
C LEU A 86 0.80 2.77 17.00
N PHE A 87 1.90 3.06 16.31
CA PHE A 87 3.25 2.79 16.81
C PHE A 87 3.61 3.66 18.02
N ASN A 88 3.09 4.90 18.05
CA ASN A 88 3.27 5.83 19.15
C ASN A 88 1.99 6.62 19.44
N PRO A 89 1.69 6.94 20.72
CA PRO A 89 0.54 7.80 21.07
C PRO A 89 0.66 9.23 20.52
N ASN A 90 1.88 9.73 20.27
CA ASN A 90 2.14 11.02 19.65
C ASN A 90 2.10 10.89 18.11
N PRO A 91 1.16 11.58 17.42
CA PRO A 91 1.01 11.49 15.97
C PRO A 91 2.26 11.86 15.15
N LEU A 92 3.08 12.82 15.62
CA LEU A 92 4.28 13.22 14.89
C LEU A 92 5.37 12.16 15.00
N THR A 93 5.50 11.56 16.19
CA THR A 93 6.40 10.43 16.40
C THR A 93 5.94 9.21 15.59
N ASP A 94 4.64 8.98 15.52
CA ASP A 94 4.04 7.91 14.72
C ASP A 94 4.36 8.08 13.22
N LEU A 95 4.19 9.28 12.67
CA LEU A 95 4.58 9.61 11.29
C LEU A 95 6.09 9.47 11.04
N TYR A 96 6.93 9.73 12.04
CA TYR A 96 8.37 9.48 11.94
C TYR A 96 8.67 7.98 11.86
N LEU A 97 8.03 7.17 12.71
CA LEU A 97 8.17 5.71 12.72
C LEU A 97 7.58 5.07 11.45
N ALA A 98 6.52 5.65 10.89
CA ALA A 98 5.94 5.25 9.62
C ALA A 98 6.95 5.28 8.47
N PHE A 99 7.94 6.19 8.51
CA PHE A 99 9.06 6.18 7.55
C PHE A 99 9.78 4.83 7.57
N ALA A 100 10.22 4.41 8.75
CA ALA A 100 10.95 3.18 8.96
C ALA A 100 10.11 1.94 8.61
N TYR A 101 8.81 1.99 8.91
CA TYR A 101 7.90 0.89 8.62
C TYR A 101 7.62 0.73 7.12
N TYR A 102 7.28 1.81 6.42
CA TYR A 102 6.83 1.72 5.04
C TYR A 102 7.95 1.72 4.00
N LEU A 103 9.12 2.28 4.32
CA LEU A 103 10.24 2.37 3.38
C LEU A 103 10.66 1.00 2.81
N PRO A 104 10.80 -0.08 3.60
CA PRO A 104 11.08 -1.40 3.04
C PRO A 104 10.01 -1.89 2.06
N PHE A 105 8.72 -1.72 2.38
CA PHE A 105 7.66 -2.16 1.46
C PHE A 105 7.75 -1.44 0.11
N VAL A 106 7.96 -0.12 0.13
CA VAL A 106 8.09 0.68 -1.10
C VAL A 106 9.35 0.30 -1.88
N LEU A 107 10.49 0.11 -1.20
CA LEU A 107 11.75 -0.28 -1.82
C LEU A 107 11.70 -1.67 -2.46
N TYR A 108 11.28 -2.68 -1.70
CA TYR A 108 11.30 -4.07 -2.17
C TYR A 108 10.31 -4.28 -3.31
N TRP A 109 9.09 -3.74 -3.21
CA TRP A 109 8.16 -3.77 -4.34
C TRP A 109 8.70 -2.99 -5.53
N GLY A 110 9.28 -1.81 -5.31
CA GLY A 110 9.89 -1.02 -6.37
C GLY A 110 11.00 -1.75 -7.13
N LEU A 111 11.86 -2.48 -6.42
CA LEU A 111 12.89 -3.33 -7.03
C LEU A 111 12.27 -4.50 -7.81
N ALA A 112 11.24 -5.13 -7.24
CA ALA A 112 10.56 -6.25 -7.86
C ALA A 112 9.85 -5.87 -9.16
N VAL A 113 9.07 -4.79 -9.19
CA VAL A 113 8.32 -4.36 -10.38
C VAL A 113 9.22 -3.83 -11.49
N ARG A 114 10.44 -3.38 -11.15
CA ARG A 114 11.48 -3.03 -12.13
C ARG A 114 12.14 -4.24 -12.75
N ARG A 115 12.22 -5.36 -12.02
CA ARG A 115 12.91 -6.57 -12.48
C ARG A 115 11.98 -7.56 -13.18
N TYR A 116 10.73 -7.63 -12.72
CA TYR A 116 9.75 -8.63 -13.11
C TYR A 116 8.46 -7.96 -13.58
N ASN A 117 7.73 -8.63 -14.47
CA ASN A 117 6.51 -8.12 -15.11
C ASN A 117 5.26 -8.13 -14.20
N TYR A 118 5.37 -7.65 -12.96
CA TYR A 118 4.20 -7.45 -12.09
C TYR A 118 3.32 -6.32 -12.62
N SER A 119 2.02 -6.58 -12.66
CA SER A 119 0.96 -5.58 -12.87
C SER A 119 0.53 -4.96 -11.54
N TRP A 120 -0.06 -3.77 -11.58
CA TRP A 120 -0.59 -3.13 -10.35
C TRP A 120 -1.65 -3.99 -9.66
N LYS A 121 -2.44 -4.78 -10.41
CA LYS A 121 -3.44 -5.71 -9.85
C LYS A 121 -2.79 -6.83 -9.05
N GLU A 122 -1.69 -7.37 -9.54
CA GLU A 122 -0.92 -8.39 -8.82
C GLU A 122 -0.29 -7.80 -7.56
N VAL A 123 0.28 -6.60 -7.62
CA VAL A 123 0.82 -5.91 -6.43
C VAL A 123 -0.29 -5.59 -5.43
N PHE A 124 -1.46 -5.17 -5.89
CA PHE A 124 -2.64 -4.94 -5.05
C PHE A 124 -3.05 -6.23 -4.30
N LEU A 125 -3.24 -7.33 -5.02
CA LEU A 125 -3.73 -8.57 -4.44
C LEU A 125 -2.71 -9.23 -3.52
N ILE A 126 -1.46 -9.38 -3.96
CA ILE A 126 -0.40 -9.98 -3.15
C ILE A 126 -0.08 -9.06 -1.96
N GLY A 127 0.03 -7.76 -2.21
CA GLY A 127 0.34 -6.76 -1.21
C GLY A 127 -0.75 -6.61 -0.14
N GLY A 128 -2.02 -6.75 -0.53
CA GLY A 128 -3.16 -6.79 0.39
C GLY A 128 -3.25 -8.11 1.16
N ALA A 129 -3.06 -9.25 0.49
CA ALA A 129 -3.06 -10.57 1.13
C ALA A 129 -1.95 -10.72 2.16
N THR A 130 -0.73 -10.27 1.84
CA THR A 130 0.39 -10.22 2.80
C THR A 130 0.09 -9.25 3.95
N GLY A 131 -0.62 -8.15 3.68
CA GLY A 131 -1.14 -7.26 4.72
C GLY A 131 -2.03 -7.98 5.72
N ILE A 132 -3.01 -8.78 5.25
CA ILE A 132 -3.88 -9.58 6.14
C ILE A 132 -3.06 -10.50 7.05
N LEU A 133 -2.03 -11.15 6.51
CA LEU A 133 -1.19 -12.11 7.24
C LEU A 133 -0.30 -11.44 8.30
N MET A 134 0.11 -10.19 8.09
CA MET A 134 1.13 -9.51 8.91
C MET A 134 0.55 -8.47 9.85
N GLU A 135 -0.62 -7.92 9.52
CA GLU A 135 -1.28 -6.89 10.31
C GLU A 135 -1.46 -7.33 11.76
N GLN A 136 -0.98 -6.49 12.69
CA GLN A 136 -0.95 -6.76 14.13
C GLN A 136 -0.33 -8.11 14.47
N MET A 137 0.82 -8.43 13.85
CA MET A 137 1.53 -9.71 14.03
C MET A 137 0.65 -10.94 13.69
N GLY A 138 -0.28 -10.78 12.73
CA GLY A 138 -1.18 -11.83 12.27
C GLY A 138 -2.50 -11.93 13.04
N ALA A 139 -2.75 -11.06 14.02
CA ALA A 139 -4.02 -11.06 14.75
C ALA A 139 -5.23 -10.88 13.81
N VAL A 140 -5.08 -10.05 12.77
CA VAL A 140 -6.12 -9.84 11.75
C VAL A 140 -6.46 -11.12 10.99
N PHE A 141 -5.46 -11.89 10.56
CA PHE A 141 -5.68 -13.17 9.91
C PHE A 141 -6.44 -14.13 10.84
N LEU A 142 -6.05 -14.18 12.12
CA LEU A 142 -6.67 -15.05 13.12
C LEU A 142 -8.09 -14.66 13.52
N THR A 143 -8.60 -13.49 13.10
CA THR A 143 -10.02 -13.15 13.31
C THR A 143 -10.98 -13.99 12.49
N PHE A 144 -10.50 -14.62 11.39
CA PHE A 144 -11.33 -15.31 10.40
C PHE A 144 -12.54 -14.47 9.92
N ASN A 145 -12.43 -13.14 9.98
CA ASN A 145 -13.51 -12.23 9.62
C ASN A 145 -13.28 -11.69 8.20
N PRO A 146 -14.07 -12.13 7.20
CA PRO A 146 -13.85 -11.75 5.81
C PRO A 146 -14.06 -10.26 5.55
N ILE A 147 -14.85 -9.56 6.36
CA ILE A 147 -15.05 -8.11 6.25
C ILE A 147 -13.78 -7.37 6.67
N VAL A 148 -13.18 -7.80 7.79
CA VAL A 148 -11.90 -7.25 8.27
C VAL A 148 -10.79 -7.55 7.27
N TRP A 149 -10.75 -8.77 6.72
CA TRP A 149 -9.78 -9.13 5.69
C TRP A 149 -9.94 -8.28 4.43
N LEU A 150 -11.18 -8.09 3.96
CA LEU A 150 -11.45 -7.24 2.82
C LEU A 150 -10.98 -5.80 3.08
N TYR A 151 -11.30 -5.24 4.24
CA TYR A 151 -10.83 -3.91 4.63
C TYR A 151 -9.30 -3.79 4.57
N VAL A 152 -8.58 -4.73 5.20
CA VAL A 152 -7.10 -4.73 5.22
C VAL A 152 -6.53 -4.92 3.81
N LEU A 153 -7.11 -5.81 3.01
CA LEU A 153 -6.72 -6.01 1.61
C LEU A 153 -6.87 -4.72 0.80
N LEU A 154 -8.00 -4.01 0.95
CA LEU A 154 -8.24 -2.75 0.26
C LEU A 154 -7.23 -1.69 0.70
N VAL A 155 -6.93 -1.56 2.00
CA VAL A 155 -5.95 -0.57 2.49
C VAL A 155 -4.53 -0.90 2.02
N TYR A 156 -4.04 -2.10 2.35
CA TYR A 156 -2.66 -2.50 2.12
C TYR A 156 -2.34 -2.78 0.65
N GLY A 157 -3.32 -3.24 -0.11
CA GLY A 157 -3.20 -3.40 -1.56
C GLY A 157 -3.13 -2.04 -2.25
N SER A 158 -3.94 -1.07 -1.81
CA SER A 158 -4.05 0.24 -2.45
C SER A 158 -2.75 1.02 -2.46
N TYR A 159 -2.16 1.28 -1.28
CA TYR A 159 -0.96 2.12 -1.21
C TYR A 159 0.21 1.48 -1.98
N LYS A 160 0.30 0.15 -2.00
CA LYS A 160 1.35 -0.56 -2.77
C LYS A 160 1.11 -0.51 -4.27
N ALA A 161 -0.15 -0.52 -4.71
CA ALA A 161 -0.51 -0.51 -6.12
C ALA A 161 -0.41 0.87 -6.77
N ILE A 162 -0.69 1.95 -6.03
CA ILE A 162 -0.62 3.33 -6.53
C ILE A 162 0.71 3.65 -7.25
N PRO A 163 1.91 3.44 -6.67
CA PRO A 163 3.16 3.75 -7.37
C PRO A 163 3.38 2.92 -8.63
N VAL A 164 2.89 1.68 -8.67
CA VAL A 164 2.97 0.81 -9.85
C VAL A 164 2.08 1.32 -10.96
N LEU A 165 0.85 1.71 -10.61
CA LEU A 165 -0.12 2.28 -11.55
C LEU A 165 0.38 3.60 -12.14
N VAL A 166 0.95 4.48 -11.32
CA VAL A 166 1.54 5.75 -11.77
C VAL A 166 2.80 5.54 -12.61
N ALA A 167 3.54 4.45 -12.41
CA ALA A 167 4.76 4.16 -13.18
C ALA A 167 4.54 3.18 -14.36
N GLU A 168 3.30 2.72 -14.60
CA GLU A 168 2.98 1.57 -15.46
C GLU A 168 3.62 1.65 -16.85
N ARG A 169 3.41 2.74 -17.61
CA ARG A 169 4.01 2.93 -18.94
C ARG A 169 5.54 2.89 -18.94
N CYS A 170 6.16 3.52 -17.94
CA CYS A 170 7.63 3.50 -17.81
C CYS A 170 8.17 2.13 -17.41
N LEU A 171 7.35 1.29 -16.77
CA LEU A 171 7.69 -0.10 -16.47
C LEU A 171 7.47 -1.01 -17.67
N GLU A 172 6.44 -0.77 -18.48
CA GLU A 172 6.17 -1.49 -19.74
C GLU A 172 7.28 -1.30 -20.78
N GLY A 173 7.84 -0.09 -20.88
CA GLY A 173 8.97 0.19 -21.78
C GLY A 173 10.32 -0.43 -21.36
N ARG A 174 10.37 -1.20 -20.26
CA ARG A 174 11.59 -1.86 -19.78
C ARG A 174 11.56 -3.35 -20.11
N ASP A 175 12.74 -3.89 -20.42
CA ASP A 175 12.93 -5.34 -20.52
C ASP A 175 12.84 -5.99 -19.11
N ARG A 176 11.65 -6.51 -18.80
CA ARG A 176 11.32 -7.14 -17.51
C ARG A 176 11.14 -8.64 -17.68
N LYS A 177 11.64 -9.41 -16.70
CA LYS A 177 11.51 -10.86 -16.72
C LYS A 177 10.04 -11.27 -16.58
N GLU A 178 9.58 -12.07 -17.52
CA GLU A 178 8.30 -12.74 -17.39
C GLU A 178 8.35 -13.88 -16.37
N LEU A 179 7.38 -13.90 -15.47
CA LEU A 179 7.21 -14.96 -14.49
C LEU A 179 5.84 -15.62 -14.65
N LYS A 180 5.80 -16.94 -14.49
CA LYS A 180 4.55 -17.69 -14.32
C LYS A 180 3.82 -17.20 -13.07
N VAL A 181 2.49 -17.25 -13.08
CA VAL A 181 1.62 -16.74 -12.00
C VAL A 181 2.02 -17.27 -10.62
N TRP A 182 2.25 -18.57 -10.46
CA TRP A 182 2.65 -19.12 -9.16
C TRP A 182 3.99 -18.57 -8.66
N LYS A 183 4.97 -18.34 -9.57
CA LYS A 183 6.26 -17.76 -9.21
C LYS A 183 6.09 -16.31 -8.75
N LYS A 184 5.17 -15.56 -9.38
CA LYS A 184 4.81 -14.21 -8.94
C LYS A 184 4.19 -14.22 -7.55
N LEU A 185 3.30 -15.16 -7.25
CA LEU A 185 2.69 -15.30 -5.92
C LEU A 185 3.74 -15.60 -4.85
N VAL A 186 4.59 -16.62 -5.08
CA VAL A 186 5.64 -17.01 -4.13
C VAL A 186 6.64 -15.87 -3.92
N LEU A 187 7.17 -15.29 -5.00
CA LEU A 187 8.14 -14.21 -4.91
C LEU A 187 7.52 -12.96 -4.28
N GLY A 188 6.28 -12.61 -4.62
CA GLY A 188 5.56 -11.49 -4.03
C GLY A 188 5.31 -11.68 -2.52
N ALA A 189 4.99 -12.90 -2.09
CA ALA A 189 4.87 -13.23 -0.67
C ALA A 189 6.22 -13.10 0.06
N LEU A 190 7.31 -13.61 -0.54
CA LEU A 190 8.67 -13.44 -0.01
C LEU A 190 9.08 -11.97 0.08
N ILE A 191 8.74 -11.16 -0.93
CA ILE A 191 8.96 -9.70 -0.92
C ILE A 191 8.23 -9.06 0.26
N GLY A 192 6.94 -9.39 0.46
CA GLY A 192 6.17 -8.88 1.59
C GLY A 192 6.79 -9.28 2.93
N PHE A 193 7.24 -10.52 3.06
CA PHE A 193 7.87 -11.02 4.28
C PHE A 193 9.21 -10.36 4.58
N LEU A 194 10.10 -10.26 3.58
CA LEU A 194 11.39 -9.58 3.76
C LEU A 194 11.22 -8.09 4.08
N ALA A 195 10.24 -7.43 3.44
CA ALA A 195 9.90 -6.04 3.75
C ALA A 195 9.42 -5.91 5.20
N PHE A 196 8.57 -6.82 5.69
CA PHE A 196 8.08 -6.81 7.06
C PHE A 196 9.20 -6.99 8.11
N ILE A 197 10.09 -7.96 7.89
CA ILE A 197 11.25 -8.18 8.78
C ILE A 197 12.17 -6.94 8.76
N SER A 198 12.43 -6.38 7.59
CA SER A 198 13.23 -5.16 7.46
C SER A 198 12.57 -3.96 8.15
N ALA A 199 11.25 -3.85 8.07
CA ALA A 199 10.46 -2.80 8.72
C ALA A 199 10.56 -2.90 10.25
N GLY A 200 10.42 -4.10 10.81
CA GLY A 200 10.63 -4.34 12.24
C GLY A 200 12.05 -3.97 12.70
N GLY A 201 13.07 -4.34 11.92
CA GLY A 201 14.46 -3.96 12.19
C GLY A 201 14.69 -2.45 12.14
N LEU A 202 14.18 -1.75 11.13
CA LEU A 202 14.30 -0.30 11.03
C LEU A 202 13.53 0.43 12.12
N LEU A 203 12.32 -0.04 12.46
CA LEU A 203 11.55 0.52 13.57
C LEU A 203 12.33 0.46 14.88
N TRP A 204 12.94 -0.70 15.18
CA TRP A 204 13.79 -0.85 16.37
C TRP A 204 14.96 0.15 16.38
N VAL A 205 15.64 0.34 15.25
CA VAL A 205 16.72 1.33 15.13
C VAL A 205 16.19 2.75 15.36
N PHE A 206 15.07 3.12 14.75
CA PHE A 206 14.50 4.47 14.84
C PHE A 206 13.99 4.79 16.25
N GLN A 207 13.36 3.81 16.91
CA GLN A 207 12.94 3.95 18.31
C GLN A 207 14.14 4.20 19.22
N ARG A 208 15.21 3.40 19.08
CA ARG A 208 16.45 3.57 19.85
C ARG A 208 17.12 4.92 19.60
N ALA A 209 17.18 5.36 18.35
CA ALA A 209 17.77 6.65 17.98
C ALA A 209 16.95 7.85 18.50
N ALA A 210 15.63 7.71 18.60
CA ALA A 210 14.74 8.76 19.08
C ALA A 210 14.55 8.75 20.62
N GLY A 211 15.14 7.79 21.33
CA GLY A 211 14.97 7.65 22.78
C GLY A 211 13.55 7.19 23.19
N LEU A 212 12.90 6.40 22.33
CA LEU A 212 11.56 5.83 22.51
C LEU A 212 11.61 4.38 23.01
#